data_AF-A0A665X5N8-F1
#
_entry.id   AF-A0A665X5N8-F1
#
_cell.length_a   1.000
_cell.length_b   1.000
_cell.length_c   1.000
_cell.angle_alpha   90.00
_cell.angle_beta   90.00
_cell.angle_gamma   90.00
#
_symmetry.space_group_name_H-M   'P 1'
#
loop_
_entity.id
_entity.type
_entity.pdbx_description
1 polymer ?
#
loop_
_entity_poly.entity_id
_entity_poly.type
_entity_poly.pdbx_seq_one_letter_code
_entity_poly.pdbx_strand_id
1 'polypeptide(L)'
;MNTRGLRPQLKDSVPVAGLCPQGQYGVQDSLRGGFSSVKNDLLPSHPLELSEKNFNLNQDKMNFSTLRNIQGLHAPLKLQMEYRATRQIQRLPFLPSSNLALDTLRGGDESIGFEDILNDPGQSELMGEPHVMVEYKLGLL
;
A
#
# COMPACT_ATOMS: atom_id res chain seq x y z
N MET A 1 31.08 12.50 -6.56
CA MET A 1 31.22 13.15 -5.23
C MET A 1 29.82 13.35 -4.65
N ASN A 2 29.60 12.88 -3.41
CA ASN A 2 28.41 13.01 -2.55
C ASN A 2 27.24 12.03 -2.74
N THR A 3 27.48 10.74 -2.51
CA THR A 3 26.47 9.71 -2.17
C THR A 3 26.08 9.78 -0.68
N ARG A 4 25.78 10.97 -0.16
CA ARG A 4 25.37 11.13 1.24
C ARG A 4 23.89 10.74 1.42
N GLY A 5 23.67 9.46 1.69
CA GLY A 5 22.72 9.03 2.72
C GLY A 5 21.23 9.19 2.40
N LEU A 6 20.74 8.57 1.34
CA LEU A 6 19.34 8.11 1.31
C LEU A 6 19.29 6.71 1.93
N ARG A 7 19.50 6.62 3.25
CA ARG A 7 19.09 5.40 3.97
C ARG A 7 17.57 5.39 3.94
N PRO A 8 16.91 4.33 3.45
CA PRO A 8 15.54 4.07 3.83
C PRO A 8 15.51 4.10 5.36
N GLN A 9 14.80 5.06 5.92
CA GLN A 9 14.58 5.10 7.36
C GLN A 9 13.67 3.90 7.66
N LEU A 10 14.27 2.73 7.84
CA LEU A 10 13.69 1.57 8.52
C LEU A 10 13.51 1.94 10.00
N LYS A 11 12.68 2.95 10.25
CA LYS A 11 12.18 3.27 11.60
C LYS A 11 11.22 2.19 12.10
N ASP A 12 10.86 1.24 11.22
CA ASP A 12 10.11 0.04 11.55
C ASP A 12 11.04 -1.17 11.73
N SER A 13 12.30 -0.92 12.12
CA SER A 13 13.11 -1.95 12.78
C SER A 13 12.39 -2.28 14.08
N VAL A 14 11.51 -3.29 14.07
CA VAL A 14 11.01 -3.87 15.30
C VAL A 14 12.24 -4.22 16.12
N PRO A 15 12.37 -3.73 17.37
CA PRO A 15 13.44 -4.19 18.21
C PRO A 15 13.32 -5.71 18.27
N VAL A 16 14.31 -6.41 17.73
CA VAL A 16 14.49 -7.84 18.01
C VAL A 16 14.96 -7.88 19.46
N ALA A 17 14.02 -7.72 20.38
CA ALA A 17 14.22 -7.83 21.80
C ALA A 17 12.89 -8.25 22.39
N GLY A 18 12.88 -9.48 22.89
CA GLY A 18 11.72 -10.17 23.40
C GLY A 18 11.02 -9.45 24.54
N LEU A 19 9.80 -9.93 24.77
CA LEU A 19 8.95 -9.69 25.92
C LEU A 19 8.54 -8.22 26.07
N CYS A 20 7.21 -8.01 26.00
CA CYS A 20 6.54 -6.88 26.64
C CYS A 20 7.28 -6.50 27.94
N PRO A 21 7.54 -5.22 28.24
CA PRO A 21 8.23 -4.82 29.46
C PRO A 21 7.36 -5.25 30.65
N GLN A 22 7.58 -6.47 31.13
CA GLN A 22 6.94 -6.95 32.32
C GLN A 22 7.50 -6.12 33.46
N GLY A 23 6.62 -5.63 34.34
CA GLY A 23 7.06 -4.94 35.53
C GLY A 23 8.02 -5.82 36.33
N GLN A 24 8.70 -5.24 37.31
CA GLN A 24 9.67 -5.91 38.19
C GLN A 24 9.18 -7.27 38.77
N TYR A 25 7.88 -7.54 38.73
CA TYR A 25 7.20 -8.72 39.24
C TYR A 25 6.53 -9.60 38.16
N GLY A 26 6.83 -9.44 36.87
CA GLY A 26 6.22 -10.24 35.80
C GLY A 26 4.78 -9.83 35.44
N VAL A 27 4.23 -8.82 36.12
CA VAL A 27 2.88 -8.29 35.87
C VAL A 27 2.95 -7.18 34.84
N GLN A 28 2.04 -7.22 33.86
CA GLN A 28 1.90 -6.17 32.86
C GLN A 28 1.43 -4.87 33.53
N ASP A 29 2.21 -3.80 33.45
CA ASP A 29 1.83 -2.49 33.97
C ASP A 29 0.92 -1.75 32.98
N SER A 30 -0.39 -1.95 33.09
CA SER A 30 -1.38 -1.33 32.18
C SER A 30 -1.45 0.19 32.29
N LEU A 31 -0.97 0.79 33.38
CA LEU A 31 -0.98 2.26 33.56
C LEU A 31 0.15 2.93 32.77
N ARG A 32 1.27 2.24 32.57
CA ARG A 32 2.41 2.73 31.78
C ARG A 32 2.45 2.18 30.36
N GLY A 33 2.06 0.92 30.18
CA GLY A 33 2.09 0.20 28.90
C GLY A 33 0.78 0.21 28.12
N GLY A 34 -0.30 0.74 28.69
CA GLY A 34 -1.64 0.68 28.10
C GLY A 34 -2.26 -0.72 28.18
N PHE A 35 -3.47 -0.88 27.65
CA PHE A 35 -4.14 -2.17 27.59
C PHE A 35 -3.46 -3.08 26.56
N SER A 36 -3.12 -4.31 26.95
CA SER A 36 -2.58 -5.29 26.02
C SER A 36 -3.66 -5.71 25.02
N SER A 37 -3.33 -5.64 23.74
CA SER A 37 -4.13 -6.19 22.66
C SER A 37 -3.33 -7.32 22.04
N VAL A 38 -3.97 -8.47 21.83
CA VAL A 38 -3.33 -9.63 21.17
C VAL A 38 -2.72 -9.24 19.82
N LYS A 39 -3.30 -8.22 19.14
CA LYS A 39 -2.76 -7.65 17.89
C LYS A 39 -1.40 -6.97 18.04
N ASN A 40 -1.09 -6.43 19.22
CA ASN A 40 0.16 -5.74 19.51
C ASN A 40 1.27 -6.72 19.95
N ASP A 41 0.90 -7.86 20.52
CA ASP A 41 1.84 -8.91 20.94
C ASP A 41 2.18 -9.90 19.80
N LEU A 42 1.48 -9.79 18.66
CA LEU A 42 1.75 -10.58 17.47
C LEU A 42 3.05 -10.10 16.81
N LEU A 43 4.12 -10.85 17.03
CA LEU A 43 5.38 -10.69 16.30
C LEU A 43 5.20 -11.15 14.85
N PRO A 44 5.86 -10.49 13.88
CA PRO A 44 5.90 -10.97 12.50
C PRO A 44 6.44 -12.40 12.46
N SER A 45 5.83 -13.27 11.66
CA SER A 45 6.33 -14.65 11.55
C SER A 45 7.67 -14.69 10.83
N HIS A 46 7.92 -13.72 9.94
CA HIS A 46 9.14 -13.63 9.16
C HIS A 46 9.77 -12.24 9.29
N PRO A 47 11.10 -12.11 9.44
CA PRO A 47 11.77 -10.83 9.62
C PRO A 47 11.52 -9.84 8.46
N LEU A 48 11.28 -10.34 7.24
CA LEU A 48 10.97 -9.51 6.08
C LEU A 48 9.49 -9.23 5.88
N GLU A 49 8.59 -9.84 6.66
CA GLU A 49 7.14 -9.70 6.44
C GLU A 49 6.69 -8.24 6.50
N LEU A 50 7.17 -7.48 7.48
CA LEU A 50 6.88 -6.06 7.61
C LEU A 50 7.52 -5.22 6.50
N SER A 51 8.70 -5.62 6.01
CA SER A 51 9.39 -4.92 4.92
C SER A 51 8.62 -5.09 3.62
N GLU A 52 8.23 -6.32 3.28
CA GLU A 52 7.44 -6.64 2.09
C GLU A 52 6.08 -5.94 2.10
N LYS A 53 5.37 -5.99 3.24
CA LYS A 53 4.09 -5.28 3.42
C LYS A 53 4.19 -3.78 3.16
N ASN A 54 5.33 -3.16 3.48
CA ASN A 54 5.54 -1.72 3.33
C ASN A 54 6.40 -1.33 2.13
N PHE A 55 6.78 -2.29 1.27
CA PHE A 55 7.75 -2.07 0.20
C PHE A 55 7.33 -0.93 -0.73
N ASN A 56 6.14 -1.03 -1.31
CA ASN A 56 5.60 -0.03 -2.24
C ASN A 56 5.46 1.37 -1.59
N LEU A 57 4.97 1.43 -0.35
CA LEU A 57 4.82 2.70 0.37
C LEU A 57 6.17 3.36 0.66
N ASN A 58 7.18 2.55 0.98
CA ASN A 58 8.52 3.05 1.25
C ASN A 58 9.21 3.50 -0.04
N GLN A 59 9.04 2.76 -1.14
CA GLN A 59 9.51 3.16 -2.46
C GLN A 59 8.90 4.50 -2.89
N ASP A 60 7.58 4.65 -2.79
CA ASP A 60 6.88 5.91 -3.11
C ASP A 60 7.42 7.08 -2.26
N LYS A 61 7.60 6.89 -0.95
CA LYS A 61 8.16 7.92 -0.06
C LYS A 61 9.57 8.34 -0.49
N MET A 62 10.43 7.38 -0.82
CA MET A 62 11.78 7.65 -1.28
C MET A 62 11.78 8.39 -2.62
N ASN A 63 10.94 7.97 -3.56
CA ASN A 63 10.79 8.59 -4.88
C ASN A 63 10.30 10.03 -4.74
N PHE A 64 9.25 10.29 -3.96
CA PHE A 64 8.75 11.65 -3.74
C PHE A 64 9.75 12.55 -3.04
N SER A 65 10.52 12.02 -2.08
CA SER A 65 11.60 12.78 -1.43
C SER A 65 12.68 13.15 -2.43
N THR A 66 13.07 12.22 -3.29
CA THR A 66 14.08 12.45 -4.34
C THR A 66 13.60 13.47 -5.36
N LEU A 67 12.37 13.32 -5.84
CA LEU A 67 11.73 14.23 -6.78
C LEU A 67 11.64 15.66 -6.22
N ARG A 68 11.27 15.79 -4.92
CA ARG A 68 11.28 17.08 -4.21
C ARG A 68 12.66 17.71 -4.17
N ASN A 69 13.71 16.92 -3.96
CA ASN A 69 15.08 17.42 -3.86
C ASN A 69 15.60 17.89 -5.22
N ILE A 70 15.21 17.25 -6.32
CA ILE A 70 15.67 17.57 -7.68
C ILE A 70 14.86 18.73 -8.27
N GLN A 71 13.54 18.66 -8.20
CA GLN A 71 12.64 19.57 -8.92
C GLN A 71 11.93 20.57 -7.99
N GLY A 72 11.98 20.38 -6.67
CA GLY A 72 11.28 21.22 -5.70
C GLY A 72 9.90 20.68 -5.31
N LEU A 73 9.17 21.45 -4.49
CA LEU A 73 7.92 21.01 -3.85
C LEU A 73 6.74 20.83 -4.82
N HIS A 74 6.76 21.51 -5.96
CA HIS A 74 5.67 21.47 -6.94
C HIS A 74 5.58 20.11 -7.65
N ALA A 75 6.71 19.44 -7.87
CA ALA A 75 6.77 18.18 -8.59
C ALA A 75 6.04 17.03 -7.88
N PRO A 76 6.30 16.71 -6.58
CA PRO A 76 5.59 15.63 -5.90
C PRO A 76 4.11 15.96 -5.69
N LEU A 77 3.78 17.25 -5.52
CA LEU A 77 2.38 17.70 -5.40
C LEU A 77 1.61 17.46 -6.69
N LYS A 78 2.19 17.84 -7.85
CA LYS A 78 1.61 17.58 -9.17
C LYS A 78 1.35 16.09 -9.37
N LEU A 79 2.35 15.25 -9.14
CA LEU A 79 2.23 13.79 -9.31
C LEU A 79 1.18 13.19 -8.36
N GLN A 80 1.11 13.65 -7.11
CA GLN A 80 0.06 13.23 -6.19
C GLN A 80 -1.35 13.65 -6.64
N MET A 81 -1.50 14.83 -7.24
CA MET A 81 -2.78 15.24 -7.83
C MET A 81 -3.16 14.36 -9.02
N GLU A 82 -2.20 14.04 -9.88
CA GLU A 82 -2.42 13.12 -11.02
C GLU A 82 -2.85 11.73 -10.54
N TYR A 83 -2.18 11.15 -9.53
CA TYR A 83 -2.60 9.89 -8.92
C TYR A 83 -4.02 9.93 -8.34
N ARG A 84 -4.45 11.06 -7.77
CA ARG A 84 -5.82 11.20 -7.27
C ARG A 84 -6.83 11.29 -8.43
N ALA A 85 -6.49 12.01 -9.49
CA ALA A 85 -7.33 12.14 -10.66
C ALA A 85 -7.53 10.79 -11.36
N THR A 86 -6.46 10.00 -11.56
CA THR A 86 -6.55 8.69 -12.21
C THR A 86 -7.32 7.67 -11.40
N ARG A 87 -7.27 7.74 -10.05
CA ARG A 87 -8.08 6.89 -9.16
C ARG A 87 -9.58 7.16 -9.22
N GLN A 88 -9.98 8.36 -9.62
CA GLN A 88 -11.39 8.76 -9.65
C GLN A 88 -12.07 8.41 -10.99
N ILE A 89 -11.33 7.91 -11.97
CA ILE A 89 -11.88 7.53 -13.27
C ILE A 89 -12.76 6.29 -13.08
N GLN A 90 -14.06 6.48 -13.23
CA GLN A 90 -15.04 5.40 -13.24
C GLN A 90 -15.40 5.06 -14.69
N ARG A 91 -15.43 3.76 -14.98
CA ARG A 91 -15.95 3.23 -16.25
C ARG A 91 -17.46 3.03 -16.14
N LEU A 92 -18.08 2.69 -17.28
CA LEU A 92 -19.48 2.29 -17.31
C LEU A 92 -19.72 1.16 -16.28
N PRO A 93 -20.91 1.09 -15.65
CA PRO A 93 -21.18 0.20 -14.52
C PRO A 93 -21.03 -1.30 -14.80
N PHE A 94 -21.04 -1.70 -16.07
CA PHE A 94 -20.84 -3.09 -16.51
C PHE A 94 -19.38 -3.41 -16.87
N LEU A 95 -18.50 -2.40 -16.91
CA LEU A 95 -17.10 -2.56 -17.26
C LEU A 95 -16.25 -2.43 -15.99
N PRO A 96 -15.49 -3.46 -15.58
CA PRO A 96 -14.60 -3.34 -14.43
C PRO A 96 -13.61 -2.19 -14.65
N SER A 97 -13.42 -1.36 -13.63
CA SER A 97 -12.36 -0.36 -13.61
C SER A 97 -11.04 -1.06 -13.33
N SER A 98 -10.08 -0.93 -14.24
CA SER A 98 -8.69 -1.33 -14.02
C SER A 98 -7.86 -0.13 -13.56
N ASN A 99 -6.77 -0.39 -12.82
CA ASN A 99 -5.85 0.66 -12.36
C ASN A 99 -4.82 1.11 -13.42
N LEU A 100 -5.02 0.75 -14.69
CA LEU A 100 -4.04 0.96 -15.78
C LEU A 100 -3.45 2.38 -15.82
N ALA A 101 -4.30 3.41 -15.75
CA ALA A 101 -3.83 4.79 -15.81
C ALA A 101 -2.98 5.19 -14.59
N LEU A 102 -3.28 4.64 -13.41
CA LEU A 102 -2.45 4.82 -12.22
C LEU A 102 -1.14 4.06 -12.37
N ASP A 103 -1.18 2.84 -12.91
CA ASP A 103 -0.01 1.97 -13.04
C ASP A 103 0.99 2.55 -14.04
N THR A 104 0.54 3.12 -15.16
CA THR A 104 1.40 3.87 -16.09
C THR A 104 2.08 5.08 -15.42
N LEU A 105 1.37 5.82 -14.56
CA LEU A 105 1.99 6.93 -13.81
C LEU A 105 2.97 6.46 -12.72
N ARG A 106 2.89 5.20 -12.30
CA ARG A 106 3.82 4.58 -11.35
C ARG A 106 4.95 3.81 -12.04
N GLY A 107 4.84 3.56 -13.35
CA GLY A 107 5.75 2.69 -14.11
C GLY A 107 5.58 1.20 -13.79
N GLY A 108 4.40 0.80 -13.29
CA GLY A 108 4.09 -0.60 -12.98
C GLY A 108 3.75 -1.43 -14.22
N ASP A 109 3.39 -0.78 -15.32
CA ASP A 109 3.05 -1.41 -16.61
C ASP A 109 4.28 -1.97 -17.35
N GLU A 110 5.49 -1.65 -16.91
CA GLU A 110 6.74 -2.20 -17.46
C GLU A 110 7.14 -3.54 -16.82
N SER A 111 6.52 -3.90 -15.69
CA SER A 111 6.86 -5.10 -14.91
C SER A 111 5.69 -6.06 -14.82
N ILE A 112 5.97 -7.37 -14.86
CA ILE A 112 4.96 -8.43 -14.70
C ILE A 112 5.01 -8.93 -13.25
N GLY A 113 3.89 -8.83 -12.55
CA GLY A 113 3.69 -9.28 -11.18
C GLY A 113 3.18 -10.73 -11.08
N PHE A 114 2.95 -11.17 -9.85
CA PHE A 114 2.33 -12.48 -9.60
C PHE A 114 0.83 -12.45 -9.93
N GLU A 115 0.21 -11.29 -9.71
CA GLU A 115 -1.19 -10.98 -9.96
C GLU A 115 -1.56 -11.14 -11.44
N ASP A 116 -0.63 -10.79 -12.35
CA ASP A 116 -0.84 -10.90 -13.80
C ASP A 116 -0.89 -12.36 -14.27
N ILE A 117 -0.20 -13.26 -13.56
CA ILE A 117 -0.10 -14.68 -13.92
C ILE A 117 -1.26 -15.47 -13.32
N LEU A 118 -1.63 -15.16 -12.08
CA LEU A 118 -2.61 -15.95 -11.32
C LEU A 118 -4.05 -15.47 -11.48
N ASN A 119 -4.25 -14.31 -12.12
CA ASN A 119 -5.51 -13.61 -12.35
C ASN A 119 -6.32 -13.31 -11.07
N ASP A 120 -6.74 -12.06 -10.89
CA ASP A 120 -7.65 -11.71 -9.81
C ASP A 120 -9.05 -12.26 -10.16
N PRO A 121 -9.70 -13.08 -9.30
CA PRO A 121 -11.08 -13.51 -9.54
C PRO A 121 -12.07 -12.34 -9.73
N GLY A 122 -11.73 -11.13 -9.24
CA GLY A 122 -12.49 -9.90 -9.49
C GLY A 122 -12.30 -9.28 -10.89
N GLN A 123 -11.29 -9.71 -11.66
CA GLN A 123 -10.97 -9.23 -13.01
C GLN A 123 -11.22 -10.34 -14.06
N SER A 124 -12.37 -11.03 -13.94
CA SER A 124 -12.74 -12.04 -14.94
C SER A 124 -12.97 -11.41 -16.31
N GLU A 125 -12.38 -11.99 -17.36
CA GLU A 125 -12.58 -11.57 -18.76
C GLU A 125 -14.01 -11.86 -19.27
N LEU A 126 -14.80 -12.64 -18.52
CA LEU A 126 -16.17 -12.98 -18.85
C LEU A 126 -17.09 -11.78 -18.59
N MET A 127 -17.34 -10.98 -19.63
CA MET A 127 -18.32 -9.90 -19.60
C MET A 127 -19.74 -10.48 -19.56
N GLY A 128 -20.51 -10.11 -18.54
CA GLY A 128 -21.95 -10.38 -18.49
C GLY A 128 -22.73 -9.51 -19.49
N GLU A 129 -24.02 -9.81 -19.66
CA GLU A 129 -24.89 -8.97 -20.50
C GLU A 129 -24.96 -7.53 -19.92
N PRO A 130 -24.58 -6.48 -20.69
CA PRO A 130 -24.47 -5.12 -20.17
C PRO A 130 -25.76 -4.60 -19.54
N HIS A 131 -26.92 -5.00 -20.09
CA HIS A 131 -28.22 -4.56 -19.62
C HIS A 131 -28.52 -5.06 -18.20
N VAL A 132 -28.27 -6.35 -17.94
CA VAL A 132 -28.48 -7.01 -16.64
C VAL A 132 -27.54 -6.44 -15.57
N MET A 133 -26.27 -6.20 -15.93
CA MET A 133 -25.29 -5.62 -14.99
C MET A 133 -25.65 -4.19 -14.58
N VAL A 134 -26.18 -3.39 -15.52
CA VAL A 134 -26.67 -2.02 -15.25
C VAL A 134 -27.88 -2.07 -14.32
N GLU A 135 -28.86 -2.93 -14.60
CA GLU A 135 -30.06 -3.08 -13.78
C GLU A 135 -29.72 -3.52 -12.35
N TYR A 136 -28.84 -4.51 -12.19
CA TYR A 136 -28.35 -4.93 -10.88
C TYR A 136 -27.64 -3.80 -10.14
N LYS A 137 -26.78 -3.03 -10.82
CA LYS A 137 -26.06 -1.89 -10.20
C LYS A 137 -27.01 -0.76 -9.78
N LEU A 138 -28.10 -0.55 -10.51
CA LEU A 138 -29.15 0.43 -10.21
C LEU A 138 -30.19 -0.09 -9.21
N GLY A 139 -30.15 -1.37 -8.83
CA GLY A 139 -31.09 -1.99 -7.90
C GLY A 139 -32.47 -2.25 -8.49
N LEU A 140 -32.55 -2.48 -9.81
CA LEU A 140 -33.79 -2.75 -10.55
C LEU A 140 -34.09 -4.26 -10.71
N LEU A 141 -33.13 -5.13 -10.36
CA LEU A 141 -33.22 -6.59 -10.33
C LEU A 141 -32.94 -7.12 -8.93
#